data_AF-A0A7J4YQY9-F1
#
_entry.id   AF-A0A7J4YQY9-F1
#
_cell.length_a   1.000
_cell.length_b   1.000
_cell.length_c   1.000
_cell.angle_alpha   90.00
_cell.angle_beta   90.00
_cell.angle_gamma   90.00
#
_symmetry.space_group_name_H-M   'P 1'
#
loop_
_entity.id
_entity.type
_entity.pdbx_description
1 polymer ?
#
loop_
_entity_poly.entity_id
_entity_poly.type
_entity_poly.pdbx_seq_one_letter_code
_entity_poly.pdbx_strand_id
1 'polypeptide(L)'
;MKIMKKLFIIICLLANIVVLGACGDVEGAGESQPRVPRVEVESENYYVQIVQENINGVAFVYRWLDMETASKYVITLAWEKDAETTKTLDIEDKSILTYNGVRELLFTNRQIMEYMRTFGLDEKEAQLSITLEAFQADGTPITSEAAKASKTSEIDIILGPGVELNPDLE
;
A
#
# COMPACT_ATOMS: atom_id res chain seq x y z
N MET A 1 -28.79 -49.52 45.95
CA MET A 1 -27.88 -49.99 44.87
C MET A 1 -28.32 -49.65 43.43
N LYS A 2 -29.62 -49.46 43.13
CA LYS A 2 -30.10 -49.09 41.78
C LYS A 2 -29.86 -47.62 41.39
N ILE A 3 -29.88 -46.70 42.37
CA ILE A 3 -29.71 -45.25 42.15
C ILE A 3 -28.23 -44.90 41.88
N MET A 4 -27.29 -45.51 42.61
CA MET A 4 -25.84 -45.31 42.38
C MET A 4 -25.39 -45.76 40.98
N LYS A 5 -25.92 -46.86 40.43
CA LYS A 5 -25.61 -47.29 39.06
C LYS A 5 -26.09 -46.28 38.01
N LYS A 6 -27.27 -45.68 38.20
CA LYS A 6 -27.79 -44.65 37.28
C LYS A 6 -26.96 -43.36 37.35
N LEU A 7 -26.54 -42.95 38.54
CA LEU A 7 -25.69 -41.78 38.74
C LEU A 7 -24.31 -41.97 38.08
N PHE A 8 -23.73 -43.18 38.19
CA PHE A 8 -22.44 -43.51 37.58
C PHE A 8 -22.50 -43.50 36.05
N ILE A 9 -23.59 -44.01 35.46
CA ILE A 9 -23.80 -44.00 33.99
C ILE A 9 -23.97 -42.56 33.46
N ILE A 10 -24.68 -41.70 34.19
CA ILE A 10 -24.86 -40.29 33.81
C ILE A 10 -23.54 -39.52 33.87
N ILE A 11 -22.69 -39.76 34.89
CA ILE A 11 -21.36 -39.15 35.01
C ILE A 11 -20.44 -39.61 33.87
N CYS A 12 -20.47 -40.89 33.50
CA CYS A 12 -19.70 -41.42 32.36
C CYS A 12 -20.19 -40.86 31.00
N LEU A 13 -21.48 -40.57 30.85
CA LEU A 13 -22.04 -39.97 29.62
C LEU A 13 -21.66 -38.48 29.50
N LEU A 14 -21.60 -37.73 30.61
CA LEU A 14 -21.17 -36.33 30.63
C LEU A 14 -19.67 -36.15 30.37
N ALA A 15 -18.83 -37.12 30.75
CA ALA A 15 -17.38 -37.08 30.48
C ALA A 15 -17.02 -37.13 28.99
N ASN A 16 -17.91 -37.65 28.13
CA ASN A 16 -17.70 -37.71 26.68
C ASN A 16 -18.11 -36.42 25.94
N ILE A 17 -18.73 -35.45 26.61
CA ILE A 17 -19.14 -34.18 26.00
C ILE A 17 -17.97 -33.16 25.99
N VAL A 18 -16.88 -33.42 26.72
CA VAL A 18 -15.74 -32.50 26.84
C VAL A 18 -14.61 -32.77 25.83
N VAL A 19 -14.70 -33.82 24.99
CA VAL A 19 -13.61 -34.22 24.07
C VAL A 19 -13.88 -33.89 22.59
N LEU A 20 -15.00 -33.21 22.27
CA LEU A 20 -15.29 -32.74 20.89
C LEU A 20 -15.13 -31.22 20.72
N GLY A 21 -14.18 -30.64 21.45
CA GLY A 21 -13.87 -29.20 21.41
C GLY A 21 -12.37 -28.90 21.37
N ALA A 22 -11.55 -29.80 20.83
CA ALA A 22 -10.13 -29.56 20.59
C ALA A 22 -9.72 -29.93 19.16
N CYS A 23 -10.52 -29.50 18.17
CA CYS A 23 -10.00 -29.09 16.86
C CYS A 23 -9.90 -27.55 16.88
N GLY A 24 -9.28 -27.02 17.92
CA GLY A 24 -8.60 -25.74 17.80
C GLY A 24 -7.25 -26.06 17.22
N ASP A 25 -7.19 -26.22 15.89
CA ASP A 25 -6.01 -25.78 15.17
C ASP A 25 -5.98 -24.26 15.36
N VAL A 26 -5.59 -23.84 16.57
CA VAL A 26 -4.88 -22.59 16.70
C VAL A 26 -3.62 -22.94 15.94
N GLU A 27 -3.63 -22.65 14.64
CA GLU A 27 -2.45 -22.23 13.92
C GLU A 27 -1.82 -21.21 14.85
N GLY A 28 -0.94 -21.70 15.73
CA GLY A 28 -0.12 -20.87 16.56
C GLY A 28 0.47 -19.93 15.56
N ALA A 29 0.18 -18.63 15.73
CA ALA A 29 0.73 -17.58 14.89
C ALA A 29 2.21 -17.90 14.79
N GLY A 30 2.59 -18.57 13.69
CA GLY A 30 3.91 -19.14 13.57
C GLY A 30 4.81 -17.97 13.76
N GLU A 31 5.76 -18.06 14.70
CA GLU A 31 6.65 -16.96 15.04
C GLU A 31 6.97 -16.22 13.75
N SER A 32 6.47 -14.98 13.65
CA SER A 32 6.51 -14.24 12.40
C SER A 32 7.97 -14.24 11.99
N GLN A 33 8.28 -14.98 10.92
CA GLN A 33 9.66 -15.06 10.44
C GLN A 33 10.18 -13.63 10.37
N PRO A 34 11.40 -13.35 10.88
CA PRO A 34 11.95 -12.01 10.87
C PRO A 34 11.77 -11.43 9.47
N ARG A 35 10.92 -10.42 9.35
CA ARG A 35 10.62 -9.84 8.04
C ARG A 35 11.91 -9.28 7.50
N VAL A 36 12.28 -9.73 6.31
CA VAL A 36 13.45 -9.19 5.65
C VAL A 36 13.18 -7.70 5.42
N PRO A 37 14.05 -6.78 5.90
CA PRO A 37 13.76 -5.35 5.93
C PRO A 37 13.76 -4.78 4.52
N ARG A 38 12.62 -4.80 3.84
CA ARG A 38 12.44 -4.33 2.47
C ARG A 38 11.24 -3.41 2.36
N VAL A 39 11.25 -2.54 1.36
CA VAL A 39 10.11 -1.70 1.02
C VAL A 39 8.99 -2.59 0.48
N GLU A 40 7.82 -2.51 1.12
CA GLU A 40 6.61 -3.20 0.71
C GLU A 40 5.48 -2.18 0.56
N VAL A 41 4.96 -2.07 -0.65
CA VAL A 41 3.81 -1.22 -1.00
C VAL A 41 2.56 -2.07 -1.10
N GLU A 42 1.40 -1.48 -0.79
CA GLU A 42 0.10 -2.18 -0.85
C GLU A 42 -0.28 -2.59 -2.29
N SER A 43 0.00 -1.73 -3.26
CA SER A 43 -0.30 -1.98 -4.67
C SER A 43 0.87 -1.59 -5.56
N GLU A 44 1.14 -2.45 -6.55
CA GLU A 44 2.09 -2.19 -7.63
C GLU A 44 1.45 -1.40 -8.79
N ASN A 45 0.12 -1.31 -8.83
CA ASN A 45 -0.61 -0.64 -9.91
C ASN A 45 -1.79 0.18 -9.34
N TYR A 46 -1.96 1.40 -9.85
CA TYR A 46 -3.07 2.29 -9.50
C TYR A 46 -3.80 2.70 -10.76
N TYR A 47 -5.13 2.64 -10.73
CA TYR A 47 -5.99 3.07 -11.84
C TYR A 47 -6.76 4.31 -11.41
N VAL A 48 -6.53 5.44 -12.08
CA VAL A 48 -7.10 6.74 -11.74
C VAL A 48 -7.97 7.23 -12.89
N GLN A 49 -9.28 7.25 -12.67
CA GLN A 49 -10.22 7.88 -13.60
C GLN A 49 -10.69 9.22 -13.05
N ILE A 50 -10.39 10.30 -13.77
CA ILE A 50 -10.76 11.67 -13.39
C ILE A 50 -11.89 12.16 -14.28
N VAL A 51 -13.02 12.49 -13.68
CA VAL A 51 -14.20 13.06 -14.34
C VAL A 51 -14.60 14.35 -13.63
N GLN A 52 -15.47 15.16 -14.25
CA GLN A 52 -15.87 16.44 -13.68
C GLN A 52 -16.47 16.31 -12.28
N GLU A 53 -17.20 15.22 -12.02
CA GLU A 53 -17.88 14.94 -10.76
C GLU A 53 -16.91 14.63 -9.62
N ASN A 54 -15.72 14.09 -9.93
CA ASN A 54 -14.74 13.66 -8.92
C ASN A 54 -13.47 14.51 -8.92
N ILE A 55 -13.38 15.58 -9.70
CA ILE A 55 -12.15 16.37 -9.87
C ILE A 55 -11.56 16.92 -8.55
N ASN A 56 -12.39 17.16 -7.54
CA ASN A 56 -11.98 17.63 -6.21
C ASN A 56 -11.78 16.47 -5.20
N GLY A 57 -11.87 15.23 -5.66
CA GLY A 57 -11.77 14.02 -4.85
C GLY A 57 -10.34 13.49 -4.73
N VAL A 58 -10.25 12.37 -4.00
CA VAL A 58 -9.04 11.57 -3.87
C VAL A 58 -8.86 10.72 -5.12
N ALA A 59 -7.64 10.69 -5.67
CA ALA A 59 -7.25 9.80 -6.75
C ALA A 59 -6.95 8.41 -6.19
N PHE A 60 -5.98 8.34 -5.27
CA PHE A 60 -5.61 7.10 -4.57
C PHE A 60 -4.88 7.43 -3.26
N VAL A 61 -4.69 6.40 -2.44
CA VAL A 61 -3.84 6.44 -1.25
C VAL A 61 -2.67 5.50 -1.49
N TYR A 62 -1.46 6.04 -1.50
CA TYR A 62 -0.24 5.25 -1.59
C TYR A 62 0.11 4.73 -0.20
N ARG A 63 0.15 3.41 -0.04
CA ARG A 63 0.38 2.75 1.25
C ARG A 63 1.61 1.86 1.22
N TRP A 64 2.37 1.91 2.29
CA TRP A 64 3.52 1.03 2.48
C TRP A 64 3.74 0.68 3.94
N LEU A 65 4.44 -0.42 4.19
CA LEU A 65 4.87 -0.78 5.54
C LEU A 65 6.02 0.12 5.98
N ASP A 66 5.89 0.71 7.17
CA ASP A 66 6.96 1.44 7.83
C ASP A 66 8.08 0.45 8.20
N MET A 67 9.31 0.80 7.83
CA MET A 67 10.49 -0.02 8.05
C MET A 67 11.20 0.50 9.29
N GLU A 68 11.42 -0.37 10.27
CA GLU A 68 12.14 -0.02 11.50
C GLU A 68 13.53 0.57 11.25
N THR A 69 14.19 0.16 10.16
CA THR A 69 15.53 0.62 9.77
C THR A 69 15.52 1.88 8.94
N ALA A 70 14.35 2.34 8.46
CA ALA A 70 14.23 3.55 7.67
C ALA A 70 13.93 4.74 8.58
N SER A 71 14.69 5.81 8.43
CA SER A 71 14.42 7.09 9.11
C SER A 71 13.83 8.13 8.16
N LYS A 72 13.89 7.88 6.85
CA LYS A 72 13.38 8.76 5.82
C LYS A 72 12.89 7.94 4.63
N TYR A 73 11.83 8.42 4.00
CA TYR A 73 11.39 7.99 2.69
C TYR A 73 11.58 9.11 1.66
N VAL A 74 11.96 8.74 0.44
CA VAL A 74 11.95 9.61 -0.73
C VAL A 74 10.95 9.03 -1.71
N ILE A 75 10.10 9.91 -2.25
CA ILE A 75 9.03 9.54 -3.17
C ILE A 75 9.27 10.32 -4.45
N THR A 76 9.40 9.61 -5.55
CA THR A 76 9.69 10.22 -6.85
C THR A 76 8.62 9.76 -7.84
N LEU A 77 7.93 10.72 -8.45
CA LEU A 77 7.13 10.46 -9.64
C LEU A 77 8.02 10.54 -10.88
N ALA A 78 7.79 9.66 -11.84
CA ALA A 78 8.45 9.71 -13.13
C ALA A 78 7.45 9.54 -14.27
N TRP A 79 7.78 10.18 -15.39
CA TRP A 79 7.16 9.93 -16.67
C TRP A 79 8.27 9.60 -17.68
N GLU A 80 8.10 8.47 -18.36
CA GLU A 80 8.97 8.03 -19.43
C GLU A 80 8.26 8.27 -20.78
N LYS A 81 8.88 9.11 -21.62
CA LYS A 81 8.38 9.35 -22.98
C LYS A 81 8.90 8.30 -23.97
N ASP A 82 10.16 7.92 -23.77
CA ASP A 82 10.93 6.96 -24.54
C ASP A 82 12.13 6.50 -23.68
N ALA A 83 12.86 5.49 -24.15
CA ALA A 83 13.96 4.86 -23.42
C ALA A 83 15.12 5.81 -23.05
N GLU A 84 15.16 7.03 -23.61
CA GLU A 84 16.21 8.02 -23.34
C GLU A 84 15.69 9.24 -22.56
N THR A 85 14.37 9.43 -22.49
CA THR A 85 13.73 10.61 -21.92
C THR A 85 12.83 10.24 -20.74
N THR A 86 13.42 10.27 -19.55
CA THR A 86 12.70 10.18 -18.27
C THR A 86 12.70 11.57 -17.61
N LYS A 87 11.51 12.06 -17.27
CA LYS A 87 11.34 13.22 -16.38
C LYS A 87 10.94 12.75 -15.01
N THR A 88 11.52 13.35 -13.97
CA THR A 88 11.21 13.02 -12.57
C THR A 88 10.74 14.24 -11.80
N LEU A 89 9.96 13.99 -10.74
CA LEU A 89 9.48 14.97 -9.79
C LEU A 89 9.56 14.38 -8.37
N ASP A 90 10.25 15.07 -7.48
CA ASP A 90 10.28 14.69 -6.07
C ASP A 90 8.99 15.11 -5.37
N ILE A 91 8.40 14.18 -4.64
CA ILE A 91 7.18 14.36 -3.87
C ILE A 91 7.56 14.47 -2.39
N GLU A 92 7.13 15.56 -1.77
CA GLU A 92 7.28 15.75 -0.34
C GLU A 92 6.55 14.64 0.43
N ASP A 93 7.27 13.94 1.31
CA ASP A 93 6.68 12.91 2.17
C ASP A 93 5.81 13.56 3.26
N LYS A 94 4.51 13.62 2.98
CA LYS A 94 3.45 14.01 3.94
C LYS A 94 2.71 12.81 4.50
N SER A 95 3.32 11.63 4.45
CA SER A 95 2.65 10.42 4.91
C SER A 95 2.40 10.43 6.41
N ILE A 96 1.30 9.81 6.80
CA ILE A 96 0.97 9.58 8.20
C ILE A 96 1.27 8.12 8.55
N LEU A 97 1.92 7.90 9.69
CA LEU A 97 2.09 6.56 10.25
C LEU A 97 0.83 6.18 11.02
N THR A 98 0.19 5.09 10.60
CA THR A 98 -0.98 4.53 11.27
C THR A 98 -0.57 3.51 12.35
N TYR A 99 -1.52 3.11 13.20
CA TYR A 99 -1.25 2.26 14.37
C TYR A 99 -0.81 0.83 14.01
N ASN A 100 -1.02 0.37 12.78
CA ASN A 100 -0.67 -0.98 12.32
C ASN A 100 0.70 -1.02 11.60
N GLY A 101 1.48 0.06 11.68
CA GLY A 101 2.77 0.16 11.00
C GLY A 101 2.67 0.42 9.50
N VAL A 102 1.52 0.87 9.00
CA VAL A 102 1.33 1.29 7.61
C VAL A 102 1.45 2.81 7.52
N ARG A 103 2.25 3.30 6.58
CA ARG A 103 2.25 4.70 6.15
C ARG A 103 1.24 4.93 5.03
N GLU A 104 0.56 6.06 5.09
CA GLU A 104 -0.42 6.46 4.07
C GLU A 104 -0.08 7.86 3.53
N LEU A 105 0.08 7.97 2.21
CA LEU A 105 0.18 9.25 1.48
C LEU A 105 -0.99 9.39 0.50
N LEU A 106 -1.79 10.43 0.70
CA LEU A 106 -2.96 10.69 -0.14
C LEU A 106 -2.61 11.53 -1.37
N PHE A 107 -3.09 11.09 -2.54
CA PHE A 107 -3.01 11.82 -3.80
C PHE A 107 -4.41 12.23 -4.24
N THR A 108 -4.61 13.51 -4.56
CA THR A 108 -5.88 14.04 -5.10
C THR A 108 -5.88 14.07 -6.62
N ASN A 109 -7.08 14.06 -7.21
CA ASN A 109 -7.23 14.18 -8.66
C ASN A 109 -6.59 15.47 -9.21
N ARG A 110 -6.68 16.58 -8.46
CA ARG A 110 -6.01 17.84 -8.83
C ARG A 110 -4.49 17.72 -8.86
N GLN A 111 -3.89 17.04 -7.88
CA GLN A 111 -2.44 16.82 -7.86
C GLN A 111 -2.00 15.96 -9.04
N ILE A 112 -2.73 14.90 -9.36
CA ILE A 112 -2.44 14.07 -10.54
C ILE A 112 -2.47 14.90 -11.83
N MET A 113 -3.52 15.71 -12.02
CA MET A 113 -3.59 16.62 -13.16
C MET A 113 -2.45 17.65 -13.19
N GLU A 114 -2.03 18.15 -12.02
CA GLU A 114 -0.89 19.07 -11.92
C GLU A 114 0.42 18.39 -12.29
N TYR A 115 0.66 17.15 -11.86
CA TYR A 115 1.84 16.39 -12.26
C TYR A 115 1.86 16.11 -13.76
N MET A 116 0.71 15.75 -14.35
CA MET A 116 0.58 15.61 -15.80
C MET A 116 0.97 16.91 -16.52
N ARG A 117 0.50 18.08 -16.04
CA ARG A 117 0.91 19.39 -16.58
C ARG A 117 2.40 19.65 -16.41
N THR A 118 2.98 19.35 -15.25
CA THR A 118 4.42 19.53 -14.99
C THR A 118 5.27 18.69 -15.94
N PHE A 119 4.85 17.47 -16.27
CA PHE A 119 5.52 16.63 -17.25
C PHE A 119 5.28 17.08 -18.70
N GLY A 120 4.30 17.96 -18.93
CA GLY A 120 3.93 18.49 -20.23
C GLY A 120 3.04 17.53 -21.03
N LEU A 121 2.23 16.73 -20.34
CA LEU A 121 1.27 15.82 -20.94
C LEU A 121 0.01 16.59 -21.36
N ASP A 122 -0.48 16.33 -22.56
CA ASP A 122 -1.71 16.88 -23.13
C ASP A 122 -2.75 15.80 -23.49
N GLU A 123 -2.37 14.54 -23.38
CA GLU A 123 -3.21 13.38 -23.68
C GLU A 123 -4.28 13.12 -22.61
N LYS A 124 -5.35 12.43 -23.01
CA LYS A 124 -6.43 11.98 -22.11
C LYS A 124 -6.06 10.72 -21.33
N GLU A 125 -5.01 10.04 -21.73
CA GLU A 125 -4.48 8.86 -21.07
C GLU A 125 -3.00 9.09 -20.79
N ALA A 126 -2.53 8.64 -19.63
CA ALA A 126 -1.12 8.70 -19.29
C ALA A 126 -0.75 7.59 -18.32
N GLN A 127 0.50 7.17 -18.37
CA GLN A 127 1.09 6.30 -17.36
C GLN A 127 2.24 7.05 -16.67
N LEU A 128 2.20 7.08 -15.34
CA LEU A 128 3.27 7.58 -14.49
C LEU A 128 3.76 6.45 -13.61
N SER A 129 5.02 6.48 -13.22
CA SER A 129 5.52 5.60 -12.17
C SER A 129 5.77 6.37 -10.88
N ILE A 130 5.51 5.73 -9.75
CA ILE A 130 5.84 6.23 -8.41
C ILE A 130 6.84 5.29 -7.77
N THR A 131 8.01 5.82 -7.42
CA THR A 131 9.07 5.09 -6.73
C THR A 131 9.16 5.54 -5.29
N LEU A 132 9.13 4.58 -4.38
CA LEU A 132 9.36 4.78 -2.94
C LEU A 132 10.73 4.21 -2.58
N GLU A 133 11.58 5.05 -2.03
CA GLU A 133 12.92 4.68 -1.55
C GLU A 133 13.08 4.95 -0.07
N ALA A 134 13.64 3.98 0.66
CA ALA A 134 13.93 4.05 2.08
C ALA A 134 15.41 4.38 2.32
N PHE A 135 15.65 5.35 3.20
CA PHE A 135 16.97 5.88 3.53
C PHE A 135 17.25 5.85 5.02
N GLN A 136 18.55 5.79 5.34
CA GLN A 136 19.08 6.02 6.69
C GLN A 136 19.06 7.51 7.06
N ALA A 137 19.35 7.83 8.32
CA ALA A 137 19.18 9.18 8.88
C ALA A 137 20.18 10.18 8.28
N ASP A 138 21.29 9.66 7.77
CA ASP A 138 22.32 10.40 7.07
C ASP A 138 22.03 10.59 5.56
N GLY A 139 20.89 10.09 5.08
CA GLY A 139 20.48 10.18 3.67
C GLY A 139 21.16 9.15 2.76
N THR A 140 21.85 8.15 3.30
CA THR A 140 22.40 7.04 2.50
C THR A 140 21.32 6.00 2.19
N PRO A 141 21.29 5.44 0.96
CA PRO A 141 20.40 4.33 0.64
C PRO A 141 20.67 3.12 1.54
N ILE A 142 19.64 2.32 1.82
CA ILE A 142 19.83 1.04 2.49
C ILE A 142 20.39 0.04 1.46
N THR A 143 21.63 -0.41 1.61
CA THR A 143 22.40 -1.07 0.52
C THR A 143 22.50 -2.60 0.59
N SER A 144 21.89 -3.29 1.55
CA SER A 144 21.96 -4.75 1.59
C SER A 144 20.98 -5.39 0.58
N GLU A 145 21.38 -6.38 -0.22
CA GLU A 145 20.48 -7.08 -1.18
C GLU A 145 19.25 -7.73 -0.51
N ALA A 146 19.37 -8.13 0.76
CA ALA A 146 18.23 -8.55 1.57
C ALA A 146 17.22 -7.41 1.76
N ALA A 147 17.70 -6.17 1.90
CA ALA A 147 16.90 -4.97 1.95
C ALA A 147 16.71 -4.34 0.57
N LYS A 148 15.69 -4.78 -0.18
CA LYS A 148 15.22 -3.97 -1.31
C LYS A 148 14.72 -2.64 -0.75
N ALA A 149 15.56 -1.61 -0.86
CA ALA A 149 15.30 -0.27 -0.33
C ALA A 149 14.39 0.57 -1.23
N SER A 150 13.97 0.03 -2.37
CA SER A 150 13.16 0.72 -3.36
C SER A 150 12.03 -0.16 -3.87
N LYS A 151 10.90 0.46 -4.16
CA LYS A 151 9.77 -0.16 -4.85
C LYS A 151 9.12 0.86 -5.77
N THR A 152 8.92 0.46 -7.03
CA THR A 152 8.20 1.25 -8.03
C THR A 152 6.82 0.65 -8.27
N SER A 153 5.82 1.53 -8.43
CA SER A 153 4.45 1.18 -8.79
C SER A 153 4.02 2.02 -9.99
N GLU A 154 3.11 1.50 -10.81
CA GLU A 154 2.56 2.20 -11.97
C GLU A 154 1.22 2.88 -11.63
N ILE A 155 0.95 3.99 -12.31
CA ILE A 155 -0.28 4.78 -12.18
C ILE A 155 -0.82 5.02 -13.58
N ASP A 156 -1.86 4.27 -13.93
CA ASP A 156 -2.61 4.43 -15.17
C ASP A 156 -3.72 5.47 -14.97
N ILE A 157 -3.68 6.53 -15.77
CA ILE A 157 -4.56 7.70 -15.62
C ILE A 157 -5.43 7.84 -16.86
N ILE A 158 -6.73 8.05 -16.65
CA ILE A 158 -7.71 8.34 -17.71
C ILE A 158 -8.50 9.59 -17.33
N LEU A 159 -8.45 10.61 -18.19
CA LEU A 159 -9.25 11.82 -18.09
C LEU A 159 -10.54 11.65 -18.89
N GLY A 160 -11.67 11.72 -18.19
CA GLY A 160 -12.98 11.63 -18.79
C GLY A 160 -13.38 12.86 -19.63
N PRO A 161 -14.51 12.77 -20.34
CA PRO A 161 -15.02 13.86 -21.15
C PRO A 161 -15.21 15.16 -20.33
N GLY A 162 -14.83 16.29 -20.92
CA GLY A 162 -14.98 17.61 -20.29
C GLY A 162 -13.91 17.97 -19.24
N VAL A 163 -13.00 17.06 -18.91
CA VAL A 163 -11.84 17.36 -18.04
C VAL A 163 -10.68 17.84 -18.90
N GLU A 164 -10.20 19.06 -18.65
CA GLU A 164 -9.07 19.67 -19.36
C GLU A 164 -7.89 19.87 -18.42
N LEU A 165 -6.68 19.52 -18.89
CA LEU A 165 -5.46 19.74 -18.14
C LEU A 165 -5.10 21.22 -18.08
N ASN A 166 -5.28 21.95 -19.19
CA ASN A 166 -4.99 23.37 -19.34
C ASN A 166 -6.24 24.10 -19.85
N PRO A 167 -7.16 24.54 -18.97
CA PRO A 167 -8.39 25.20 -19.39
C PRO A 167 -8.17 26.61 -19.99
N ASP A 168 -7.00 27.22 -19.79
CA ASP A 168 -6.72 28.63 -20.14
C ASP A 168 -5.57 28.78 -21.15
N LEU A 169 -5.64 28.08 -22.29
CA LEU A 169 -4.85 28.42 -23.48
C LEU A 169 -5.78 28.96 -24.58
N GLU A 170 -6.43 30.08 -24.28
CA GLU A 170 -6.97 31.04 -25.28
C GLU A 170 -6.15 32.34 -25.25
#